data_AF-Q3YAQ5-F1
#
_entry.id   AF-Q3YAQ5-F1
#
_cell.length_a   1.000
_cell.length_b   1.000
_cell.length_c   1.000
_cell.angle_alpha   90.00
_cell.angle_beta   90.00
_cell.angle_gamma   90.00
#
_symmetry.space_group_name_H-M   'P 1'
#
loop_
_entity.id
_entity.type
_entity.pdbx_description
1 polymer ?
#
loop_
_entity_poly.entity_id
_entity_poly.type
_entity_poly.pdbx_seq_one_letter_code
_entity_poly.pdbx_strand_id
1 'polypeptide(L)' 'PFADLSNMEIGMKVALEGLRPTIPPGISPHVCKLMKICMNEDPAKRPKFDMIVPILEKMRDK' A
#
# COMPACT_ATOMS: atom_id res chain seq x y z
N PRO A 1 5.91 5.57 8.27
CA PRO A 1 6.48 4.32 7.70
C PRO A 1 8.00 4.39 7.81
N PHE A 2 8.68 3.26 8.11
CA PHE A 2 10.14 3.22 8.30
C PHE A 2 10.67 4.24 9.33
N ALA A 3 10.06 4.30 10.51
CA ALA A 3 10.39 5.30 11.54
C ALA A 3 11.84 5.23 12.04
N ASP A 4 12.47 4.06 11.89
CA ASP A 4 13.84 3.79 12.36
C ASP A 4 14.93 4.14 11.33
N LEU A 5 14.57 4.65 10.15
CA LEU A 5 15.50 4.96 9.06
C LEU A 5 15.49 6.46 8.73
N SER A 6 16.64 7.00 8.32
CA SER A 6 16.73 8.36 7.80
C SER A 6 16.11 8.49 6.41
N ASN A 7 15.73 9.71 6.00
CA ASN A 7 15.14 9.97 4.70
C ASN A 7 16.00 9.48 3.53
N MET A 8 17.33 9.59 3.63
CA MET A 8 18.25 9.14 2.59
C MET A 8 18.28 7.61 2.51
N GLU A 9 18.34 6.91 3.65
CA GLU A 9 18.30 5.45 3.70
C GLU A 9 16.99 4.90 3.15
N ILE A 10 15.86 5.54 3.47
CA ILE A 10 14.55 5.17 2.92
C ILE A 10 14.57 5.26 1.40
N GLY A 11 15.04 6.39 0.85
CA GLY A 11 15.10 6.59 -0.61
C GLY A 11 15.92 5.51 -1.32
N MET A 12 17.14 5.26 -0.83
CA MET A 12 18.05 4.27 -1.40
C MET A 12 17.48 2.85 -1.32
N LYS A 13 17.00 2.44 -0.15
CA LYS A 13 16.48 1.07 0.05
C LYS A 13 15.19 0.83 -0.71
N VAL A 14 14.29 1.81 -0.82
CA VAL A 14 13.04 1.66 -1.57
C VAL A 14 13.30 1.58 -3.07
N ALA A 15 14.19 2.42 -3.59
CA ALA A 15 14.49 2.52 -5.03
C ALA A 15 15.38 1.38 -5.54
N LEU A 16 16.40 0.98 -4.77
CA LEU A 16 17.44 0.05 -5.22
C LEU A 16 17.37 -1.33 -4.56
N GLU A 17 16.86 -1.42 -3.33
CA GLU A 17 16.82 -2.68 -2.56
C GLU A 17 15.40 -3.28 -2.45
N GLY A 18 14.39 -2.62 -3.01
CA GLY A 18 13.02 -3.10 -2.99
C GLY A 18 12.35 -3.06 -1.61
N LEU A 19 12.79 -2.17 -0.71
CA LEU A 19 12.14 -1.99 0.59
C LEU A 19 10.68 -1.57 0.39
N ARG A 20 9.74 -2.27 1.03
CA ARG A 20 8.29 -2.00 1.00
C ARG A 20 7.71 -2.08 2.41
N PRO A 21 6.66 -1.28 2.72
CA PRO A 21 5.98 -1.40 4.00
C PRO A 21 5.40 -2.80 4.21
N THR A 22 5.61 -3.36 5.40
CA THR A 22 5.02 -4.64 5.78
C THR A 22 3.52 -4.47 5.98
N ILE A 23 2.72 -5.36 5.39
CA ILE A 23 1.28 -5.39 5.62
C ILE A 23 1.04 -5.94 7.03
N PRO A 24 0.33 -5.21 7.91
CA PRO A 24 0.11 -5.66 9.28
C PRO A 24 -0.69 -6.97 9.33
N PRO A 25 -0.33 -7.91 10.21
CA PRO A 25 -1.10 -9.13 10.41
C PRO A 25 -2.45 -8.80 11.08
N GLY A 26 -3.48 -9.63 10.85
CA GLY A 26 -4.77 -9.52 11.54
C GLY A 26 -5.75 -8.48 11.00
N ILE A 27 -5.45 -7.83 9.86
CA ILE A 27 -6.39 -6.92 9.19
C ILE A 27 -7.41 -7.68 8.34
N SER A 28 -8.56 -7.05 8.05
CA SER A 28 -9.57 -7.60 7.16
C SER A 28 -8.98 -7.99 5.79
N PRO A 29 -9.35 -9.15 5.21
CA PRO A 29 -8.88 -9.58 3.89
C PRO A 29 -9.11 -8.54 2.79
N HIS A 30 -10.19 -7.75 2.90
CA HIS A 30 -10.51 -6.68 1.96
C HIS A 30 -9.50 -5.53 2.02
N VAL A 31 -9.10 -5.11 3.24
CA VAL A 31 -8.06 -4.09 3.45
C VAL A 31 -6.70 -4.61 2.95
N CYS A 32 -6.35 -5.85 3.29
CA CYS A 32 -5.11 -6.47 2.85
C CYS A 32 -5.01 -6.54 1.32
N LYS A 33 -6.10 -6.94 0.65
CA LYS A 33 -6.16 -6.99 -0.82
C LYS A 33 -6.05 -5.59 -1.43
N LEU A 34 -6.76 -4.60 -0.87
CA LEU A 34 -6.72 -3.22 -1.32
C LEU A 34 -5.31 -2.62 -1.23
N MET A 35 -4.62 -2.82 -0.10
CA MET A 35 -3.23 -2.37 0.07
C MET A 35 -2.29 -3.01 -0.96
N LYS A 36 -2.41 -4.32 -1.21
CA LYS A 36 -1.58 -5.05 -2.20
C LYS A 36 -1.76 -4.52 -3.62
N ILE A 37 -3.00 -4.26 -4.05
CA ILE A 37 -3.25 -3.77 -5.41
C ILE A 37 -2.82 -2.31 -5.58
N CYS A 38 -3.00 -1.47 -4.56
CA CYS A 38 -2.58 -0.07 -4.61
C CYS A 38 -1.06 0.08 -4.58
N MET A 39 -0.35 -0.81 -3.88
CA MET A 39 1.12 -0.85 -3.79
C MET A 39 1.75 -1.89 -4.72
N ASN A 40 1.14 -2.16 -5.88
CA ASN A 40 1.71 -3.11 -6.84
C ASN A 40 3.07 -2.62 -7.36
N GLU A 41 4.02 -3.53 -7.54
CA GLU A 41 5.33 -3.24 -8.15
C GLU A 41 5.17 -2.67 -9.57
N ASP A 42 4.20 -3.20 -10.31
CA ASP A 42 3.86 -2.72 -11.65
C ASP A 42 2.92 -1.51 -11.56
N PRO A 43 3.35 -0.32 -12.01
CA PRO A 43 2.50 0.88 -12.01
C PRO A 43 1.23 0.73 -12.85
N ALA A 44 1.26 -0.08 -13.92
CA ALA A 44 0.10 -0.27 -14.80
C ALA A 44 -0.99 -1.14 -14.15
N LYS A 45 -0.64 -1.94 -13.14
CA LYS A 45 -1.59 -2.76 -12.36
C LYS A 45 -2.24 -2.01 -11.21
N ARG A 46 -1.79 -0.79 -10.91
CA ARG A 46 -2.36 0.02 -9.83
C ARG A 46 -3.72 0.57 -10.27
N PRO A 47 -4.77 0.42 -9.45
CA PRO A 47 -6.08 0.93 -9.79
C PRO A 47 -6.09 2.47 -9.79
N LYS A 48 -6.96 3.05 -10.61
CA LYS A 48 -7.26 4.50 -10.55
C LYS A 48 -8.05 4.84 -9.29
N PHE A 49 -7.99 6.11 -8.88
CA PHE A 49 -8.75 6.60 -7.73
C PHE A 49 -10.27 6.33 -7.88
N ASP A 50 -10.83 6.55 -9.06
CA ASP A 50 -12.26 6.29 -9.34
C ASP A 50 -12.68 4.83 -9.10
N MET A 51 -11.75 3.88 -9.19
CA MET A 51 -12.02 2.46 -8.94
C MET A 51 -11.97 2.11 -7.44
N ILE A 52 -11.20 2.84 -6.62
CA ILE A 52 -11.03 2.54 -5.19
C ILE A 52 -12.04 3.28 -4.31
N VAL A 53 -12.50 4.47 -4.71
CA VAL A 53 -13.52 5.24 -3.97
C VAL A 53 -14.76 4.40 -3.63
N PRO A 54 -15.43 3.70 -4.58
CA PRO A 54 -16.60 2.90 -4.24
C PRO A 54 -16.29 1.70 -3.35
N ILE A 55 -15.05 1.19 -3.36
CA ILE A 55 -14.61 0.13 -2.45
C ILE A 55 -14.53 0.68 -1.03
N LEU A 56 -13.92 1.87 -0.86
CA LEU A 56 -13.81 2.55 0.43
C LEU A 56 -15.19 2.95 0.99
N GLU A 57 -16.11 3.41 0.14
CA GLU A 57 -17.47 3.74 0.55
C GLU A 57 -18.24 2.52 1.08
N LYS A 58 -18.05 1.35 0.47
CA LYS A 58 -18.66 0.09 0.96
C LYS A 58 -18.05 -0.40 2.26
N MET A 59 -16.81 0.01 2.57
CA MET A 59 -16.13 -0.33 3.82
C MET A 59 -16.46 0.63 4.96
N ARG A 60 -17.12 1.74 4.67
CA ARG A 60 -17.67 2.62 5.70
C ARG A 60 -18.89 1.93 6.30
N ASP A 61 -18.83 1.60 7.60
CA ASP A 61 -20.03 1.26 8.36
C ASP A 61 -21.05 2.40 8.21
N LYS A 62 -22.33 2.03 8.05
CA LYS A 62 -23.43 3.02 8.07
C LYS A 62 -23.59 3.62 9.46
#